data_AF-A0A257RDQ6-F1
#
_entry.id   AF-A0A257RDQ6-F1
#
_cell.length_a   1.000
_cell.length_b   1.000
_cell.length_c   1.000
_cell.angle_alpha   90.00
_cell.angle_beta   90.00
_cell.angle_gamma   90.00
#
_symmetry.space_group_name_H-M   'P 1'
#
loop_
_entity.id
_entity.type
_entity.pdbx_description
1 polymer ?
#
loop_
_entity_poly.entity_id
_entity_poly.type
_entity_poly.pdbx_seq_one_letter_code
_entity_poly.pdbx_strand_id
1 'polypeptide(L)'
;MRRRLLLGFVVVAVVAIVLLVIPVGFTLDARERGTILASLQRDSRSVSSVLSEELGDGNAARARRFAHAYARSTDRQILVTGPSGTLLATRPSQVRDPEVVGIIQRFHG
;
A
#
# COMPACT_ATOMS: atom_id res chain seq x y z
N MET A 1 -45.74 13.53 -29.50
CA MET A 1 -45.40 12.11 -29.74
C MET A 1 -43.89 11.88 -29.96
N ARG A 2 -43.21 12.54 -30.92
CA ARG A 2 -41.77 12.35 -31.22
C ARG A 2 -40.81 12.65 -30.04
N ARG A 3 -41.10 13.65 -29.20
CA ARG A 3 -40.31 13.96 -27.99
C ARG A 3 -40.27 12.82 -26.96
N ARG A 4 -41.35 12.04 -26.83
CA ARG A 4 -41.40 10.89 -25.91
C ARG A 4 -40.56 9.71 -26.41
N LEU A 5 -40.54 9.49 -27.72
CA LEU A 5 -39.68 8.47 -28.36
C LEU A 5 -38.19 8.82 -28.24
N LEU A 6 -37.83 10.09 -28.48
CA LEU A 6 -36.45 10.56 -28.29
C LEU A 6 -35.99 10.47 -26.84
N LEU A 7 -36.86 10.81 -25.88
CA LEU A 7 -36.56 10.67 -24.46
C LEU A 7 -36.33 9.21 -24.06
N GLY A 8 -37.16 8.28 -24.53
CA GLY A 8 -36.96 6.85 -24.28
C GLY A 8 -35.66 6.33 -24.85
N PHE A 9 -35.32 6.73 -26.08
CA PHE A 9 -34.06 6.35 -26.72
C PHE A 9 -32.83 6.88 -25.95
N VAL A 10 -32.87 8.15 -25.52
CA VAL A 10 -31.78 8.75 -24.75
C VAL A 10 -31.60 8.07 -23.40
N VAL A 11 -32.70 7.76 -22.69
CA VAL A 11 -32.62 7.05 -21.40
C VAL A 11 -32.01 5.67 -21.58
N VAL A 12 -32.44 4.90 -22.59
CA VAL A 12 -31.87 3.57 -22.86
C VAL A 12 -30.39 3.67 -23.23
N ALA A 13 -30.01 4.64 -24.07
CA ALA A 13 -28.63 4.86 -24.45
C ALA A 13 -27.74 5.21 -23.23
N VAL A 14 -28.22 6.10 -22.35
CA VAL A 14 -27.50 6.47 -21.12
C VAL A 14 -27.36 5.26 -20.19
N VAL A 15 -28.42 4.47 -19.99
CA VAL A 15 -28.36 3.25 -19.17
C VAL A 15 -27.36 2.25 -19.75
N ALA A 16 -27.35 2.04 -21.07
CA ALA A 16 -26.40 1.17 -21.73
C ALA A 16 -24.95 1.66 -21.56
N ILE A 17 -24.70 2.96 -21.67
CA ILE A 17 -23.38 3.56 -21.43
C ILE A 17 -22.94 3.36 -19.98
N VAL A 18 -23.82 3.65 -19.01
CA VAL A 18 -23.52 3.50 -17.58
C VAL A 18 -23.20 2.06 -17.22
N LEU A 19 -23.98 1.09 -17.74
CA LEU A 19 -23.74 -0.34 -17.54
C LEU A 19 -22.40 -0.81 -18.09
N LEU A 20 -21.82 -0.09 -19.06
CA LEU A 20 -20.55 -0.46 -19.67
C LEU A 20 -19.37 0.27 -19.01
N VAL A 21 -19.53 1.56 -18.69
CA VAL A 21 -18.48 2.39 -18.09
C VAL A 21 -18.19 2.01 -16.64
N ILE A 22 -19.22 1.73 -15.84
CA ILE A 22 -19.05 1.39 -14.41
C ILE A 22 -18.19 0.13 -14.22
N PRO A 23 -18.54 -1.04 -14.79
CA PRO A 23 -17.74 -2.25 -14.56
C PRO A 23 -16.32 -2.12 -15.11
N VAL A 24 -16.12 -1.40 -16.22
CA VAL A 24 -14.77 -1.12 -16.74
C VAL A 24 -13.98 -0.27 -15.74
N GLY A 25 -14.54 0.81 -15.22
CA GLY A 25 -13.91 1.65 -14.19
C GLY A 25 -13.53 0.88 -12.93
N PHE A 26 -14.42 0.03 -12.43
CA PHE A 26 -14.15 -0.83 -11.27
C PHE A 26 -13.08 -1.90 -11.57
N THR A 27 -13.05 -2.45 -12.77
CA THR A 27 -12.09 -3.51 -13.14
C THR A 27 -10.66 -2.95 -13.30
N LEU A 28 -10.51 -1.69 -13.74
CA LEU A 28 -9.20 -1.04 -13.80
C LEU A 28 -8.66 -0.72 -12.39
N ASP A 29 -9.49 -0.12 -11.52
CA ASP A 29 -9.08 0.24 -10.16
C ASP A 29 -8.73 -1.01 -9.32
N ALA A 30 -9.44 -2.12 -9.52
CA ALA A 30 -9.13 -3.39 -8.87
C ALA A 30 -7.80 -4.02 -9.34
N ARG A 31 -7.45 -3.88 -10.63
CA ARG A 31 -6.20 -4.44 -11.19
C ARG A 31 -4.97 -3.63 -10.78
N GLU A 32 -5.08 -2.30 -10.73
CA GLU A 32 -3.99 -1.44 -10.26
C GLU A 32 -3.69 -1.68 -8.78
N ARG A 33 -4.71 -1.77 -7.93
CA ARG A 33 -4.51 -2.06 -6.50
C ARG A 33 -3.89 -3.44 -6.26
N GLY A 34 -4.35 -4.46 -6.98
CA GLY A 34 -3.82 -5.83 -6.82
C GLY A 34 -2.34 -5.96 -7.21
N THR A 35 -1.93 -5.30 -8.29
CA THR A 35 -0.54 -5.32 -8.77
C THR A 35 0.40 -4.49 -7.88
N ILE A 36 -0.08 -3.36 -7.35
CA ILE A 36 0.68 -2.53 -6.39
C ILE A 36 0.88 -3.28 -5.07
N LEU A 37 -0.14 -3.95 -4.54
CA LEU A 37 -0.02 -4.73 -3.30
C LEU A 37 0.91 -5.94 -3.46
N ALA A 38 0.83 -6.65 -4.59
CA ALA A 38 1.69 -7.79 -4.86
C ALA A 38 3.17 -7.39 -4.98
N SER A 39 3.46 -6.25 -5.63
CA SER A 39 4.83 -5.72 -5.70
C SER A 39 5.33 -5.24 -4.34
N LEU A 40 4.51 -4.51 -3.58
CA LEU A 40 4.82 -4.12 -2.19
C LEU A 40 5.15 -5.30 -1.29
N GLN A 41 4.41 -6.40 -1.42
CA GLN A 41 4.61 -7.56 -0.57
C GLN A 41 5.88 -8.33 -0.94
N ARG A 42 6.22 -8.39 -2.23
CA ARG A 42 7.49 -8.95 -2.70
C ARG A 42 8.68 -8.11 -2.22
N ASP A 43 8.59 -6.79 -2.36
CA ASP A 43 9.63 -5.85 -1.93
C ASP A 43 9.84 -5.94 -0.41
N SER A 44 8.74 -5.94 0.36
CA SER A 44 8.79 -6.06 1.82
C SER A 44 9.45 -7.37 2.27
N ARG A 45 9.21 -8.50 1.59
CA ARG A 45 9.88 -9.76 1.91
C ARG A 45 11.38 -9.70 1.66
N SER A 46 11.80 -9.10 0.54
CA SER A 46 13.21 -8.95 0.20
C SER A 46 13.92 -8.01 1.17
N VAL A 47 13.28 -6.90 1.57
CA VAL A 47 13.83 -5.97 2.55
C VAL A 47 13.91 -6.63 3.92
N SER A 48 12.87 -7.37 4.32
CA SER A 48 12.83 -8.08 5.60
C SER A 48 13.94 -9.12 5.72
N SER A 49 14.20 -9.93 4.68
CA SER A 49 15.26 -10.94 4.72
C SER A 49 16.64 -10.31 4.93
N VAL A 50 16.96 -9.23 4.20
CA VAL A 50 18.23 -8.51 4.35
C VAL A 50 18.35 -7.89 5.74
N LEU A 51 17.26 -7.34 6.26
CA LEU A 51 17.26 -6.77 7.60
C LEU A 51 17.40 -7.81 8.70
N SER A 52 16.72 -8.95 8.57
CA SER A 52 16.82 -10.06 9.51
C SER A 52 18.22 -10.63 9.57
N GLU A 53 18.92 -10.70 8.44
CA GLU A 53 20.32 -11.14 8.38
C GLU A 53 21.26 -10.15 9.10
N GLU A 54 21.16 -8.85 8.78
CA GLU A 54 21.96 -7.80 9.43
C GLU A 54 21.66 -7.63 10.94
N LEU A 55 20.40 -7.87 11.35
CA LEU A 55 20.00 -7.88 12.76
C LEU A 55 20.49 -9.14 13.49
N GLY A 56 20.47 -10.30 12.81
CA GLY A 56 20.98 -11.58 13.32
C GLY A 56 22.49 -11.55 13.57
N ASP A 57 23.23 -10.85 12.72
CA ASP A 57 24.67 -10.61 12.86
C ASP A 57 25.02 -9.56 13.94
N GLY A 58 24.01 -9.07 14.69
CA GLY A 58 24.20 -8.06 15.74
C GLY A 58 24.47 -6.66 15.22
N ASN A 59 24.31 -6.41 13.91
CA ASN A 59 24.67 -5.17 13.26
C ASN A 59 23.48 -4.21 13.11
N ALA A 60 22.80 -3.92 14.22
CA ALA A 60 21.63 -3.05 14.26
C ALA A 60 21.87 -1.65 13.64
N ALA A 61 23.11 -1.16 13.67
CA ALA A 61 23.50 0.10 13.04
C ALA A 61 23.46 0.03 11.50
N ARG A 62 23.87 -1.09 10.89
CA ARG A 62 23.75 -1.31 9.44
C ARG A 62 22.32 -1.49 9.02
N ALA A 63 21.54 -2.29 9.74
CA ALA A 63 20.11 -2.48 9.49
C ALA A 63 19.36 -1.12 9.47
N ARG A 64 19.64 -0.24 10.44
CA ARG A 64 19.11 1.13 10.47
C ARG A 64 19.54 1.97 9.26
N ARG A 65 20.82 1.93 8.87
CA ARG A 65 21.31 2.68 7.70
C ARG A 65 20.66 2.21 6.41
N PHE A 66 20.49 0.89 6.24
CA PHE A 66 19.80 0.31 5.10
C PHE A 66 18.33 0.75 5.04
N ALA A 67 17.60 0.65 6.15
CA ALA A 67 16.21 1.10 6.23
C ALA A 67 16.08 2.59 5.88
N HIS A 68 17.00 3.44 6.36
CA HIS A 68 17.01 4.85 6.00
C HIS A 68 17.36 5.11 4.52
N ALA A 69 18.33 4.39 3.96
CA ALA A 69 18.72 4.53 2.56
C ALA A 69 17.58 4.12 1.62
N TYR A 70 16.94 2.98 1.89
CA TYR A 70 15.80 2.49 1.12
C TYR A 70 14.59 3.42 1.24
N ALA A 71 14.32 3.96 2.44
CA ALA A 71 13.23 4.91 2.61
C ALA A 71 13.48 6.18 1.78
N ARG A 72 14.73 6.68 1.68
CA ARG A 72 15.06 7.85 0.85
C ARG A 72 14.97 7.59 -0.64
N SER A 73 15.42 6.43 -1.12
CA SER A 73 15.44 6.12 -2.57
C SER A 73 14.05 5.92 -3.15
N THR A 74 13.13 5.38 -2.36
CA THR A 74 11.84 4.89 -2.85
C THR A 74 10.68 5.78 -2.41
N ASP A 75 10.96 6.83 -1.64
CA ASP A 75 10.01 7.63 -0.84
C ASP A 75 8.95 6.80 -0.09
N ARG A 76 9.33 5.56 0.24
CA ARG A 76 8.47 4.60 0.91
C ARG A 76 8.71 4.63 2.41
N GLN A 77 7.61 4.38 3.11
CA GLN A 77 7.56 4.22 4.55
C GLN A 77 7.98 2.80 4.93
N ILE A 78 9.07 2.66 5.69
CA ILE A 78 9.51 1.36 6.22
C ILE A 78 9.49 1.43 7.74
N LEU A 79 8.80 0.46 8.33
CA LEU A 79 8.76 0.25 9.76
C LEU A 79 9.46 -1.07 10.07
N VAL A 80 10.44 -1.03 10.96
CA VAL A 80 11.15 -2.23 11.41
C VAL A 80 10.83 -2.44 12.88
N THR A 81 10.14 -3.54 13.17
CA THR A 81 9.82 -3.95 14.54
C THR A 81 10.66 -5.17 14.92
N GLY A 82 11.13 -5.17 16.17
CA GLY A 82 11.77 -6.31 16.79
C GLY A 82 10.74 -7.31 17.34
N PRO A 83 11.20 -8.47 17.83
CA PRO A 83 10.33 -9.55 18.31
C PRO A 83 9.37 -9.13 19.44
N SER A 84 9.74 -8.10 20.19
CA SER A 84 8.98 -7.54 21.32
C SER A 84 8.08 -6.36 20.93
N GLY A 85 7.90 -6.07 19.63
CA GLY A 85 7.20 -4.85 19.18
C GLY A 85 7.99 -3.57 19.37
N THR A 86 9.28 -3.70 19.71
CA THR A 86 10.20 -2.58 19.82
C THR A 86 10.53 -2.05 18.43
N LEU A 87 10.42 -0.74 18.24
CA LEU A 87 10.70 -0.11 16.96
C LEU A 87 12.22 0.03 16.79
N LEU A 88 12.80 -0.73 15.85
CA LEU A 88 14.24 -0.82 15.63
C LEU A 88 14.74 0.22 14.61
N ALA A 89 13.93 0.53 13.60
CA ALA A 89 14.26 1.55 12.60
C ALA A 89 12.98 2.13 11.94
N THR A 90 12.91 3.44 11.83
CA THR A 90 11.89 4.18 11.06
C THR A 90 12.37 5.60 10.77
N ARG A 91 11.72 6.34 9.86
CA ARG A 91 11.98 7.79 9.70
C ARG A 91 11.50 8.53 10.96
N PRO A 92 12.24 9.54 11.48
CA PRO A 92 11.83 10.30 12.68
C PRO A 92 10.43 10.92 12.57
N SER A 93 10.01 11.28 11.35
CA SER A 93 8.68 11.82 11.07
C SER A 93 7.55 10.79 11.23
N GLN A 94 7.82 9.49 11.09
CA GLN A 94 6.82 8.42 11.16
C GLN A 94 6.49 7.97 12.59
N VAL A 95 7.39 8.16 13.56
CA VAL A 95 7.10 7.84 14.98
C VAL A 95 5.94 8.71 15.51
N ARG A 96 5.70 9.87 14.89
CA ARG A 96 4.61 10.78 15.25
C ARG A 96 3.29 10.49 14.54
N ASP A 97 3.27 9.53 13.62
CA ASP A 97 2.06 9.17 12.90
C ASP A 97 1.22 8.20 13.76
N PRO A 98 0.01 8.60 14.20
CA PRO A 98 -0.84 7.76 15.04
C PRO A 98 -1.26 6.45 14.35
N GLU A 99 -1.29 6.42 13.01
CA GLU A 99 -1.63 5.22 12.25
C GLU A 99 -0.51 4.17 12.35
N VAL A 100 0.76 4.62 12.31
CA VAL A 100 1.95 3.75 12.47
C VAL A 100 2.01 3.17 13.89
N VAL A 101 1.67 3.96 14.90
CA VAL A 101 1.58 3.48 16.30
C VAL A 101 0.48 2.41 16.44
N GLY A 102 -0.66 2.61 15.79
CA GLY A 102 -1.76 1.63 15.78
C GLY A 102 -1.38 0.30 15.12
N ILE A 103 -0.59 0.32 14.04
CA ILE A 103 -0.10 -0.90 13.37
C ILE A 103 0.82 -1.71 14.30
N ILE A 104 1.73 -1.05 15.03
CA ILE A 104 2.63 -1.73 15.98
C ILE A 104 1.82 -2.44 17.08
N GLN A 105 0.82 -1.76 17.63
CA GLN A 105 -0.04 -2.33 18.67
C GLN A 105 -0.87 -3.51 18.17
N ARG A 106 -1.36 -3.46 16.92
CA ARG A 106 -2.19 -4.52 16.35
C ARG A 106 -1.42 -5.80 16.01
N PHE A 107 -0.13 -5.70 15.72
CA PHE A 107 0.71 -6.86 15.42
C PHE A 107 1.30 -7.52 16.68
N HIS A 108 1.19 -6.88 17.84
CA HIS A 108 1.77 -7.37 19.11
C HIS A 108 0.76 -7.48 20.28
N GLY A 109 -0.55 -7.35 20.00
CA GLY A 109 -1.63 -7.70 20.93
C GLY A 109 -2.22 -9.06 20.60
#